data_AF-A0A1D6PVU6-F1
#
_entry.id   AF-A0A1D6PVU6-F1
#
_cell.length_a   1.000
_cell.length_b   1.000
_cell.length_c   1.000
_cell.angle_alpha   90.00
_cell.angle_beta   90.00
_cell.angle_gamma   90.00
#
_symmetry.space_group_name_H-M   'P 1'
#
loop_
_entity.id
_entity.type
_entity.pdbx_description
1 polymer ?
#
loop_
_entity_poly.entity_id
_entity_poly.type
_entity_poly.pdbx_seq_one_letter_code
_entity_poly.pdbx_strand_id
1 'polypeptide(L)'
;MYMLPTVVDPPGMQGFCDRAVDGIASVFLALKRRPVIRYQRTSDVAKRIAQETARLMYEQESGLFDFRRTENSSLLLVIDRRDDPVTPLLNQWTYQAMVHELIGIENNKVDLMGFANIPKDQQEVVLSSVQDDFFRANMFENFGDLGMNLKRMVDDFQHLSKSSLNLQSIGDMAKFVSNYPEYRKTHGNVTKHVNLVSELSRIVEERKLMLVSQTEQELACTSGQAAAFEAVTSLLNNESVSDIDRLRLVMLYALRYEKESPVQLMQLFNKLASHSAKYKSGVCKFH
;
A
#
# COMPACT_ATOMS: atom_id res chain seq x y z
N MET A 1 13.07 32.57 5.00
CA MET A 1 13.76 31.29 4.79
C MET A 1 13.76 30.55 6.12
N TYR A 2 12.59 30.10 6.56
CA TYR A 2 12.45 29.37 7.81
C TYR A 2 12.48 27.88 7.48
N MET A 3 13.61 27.25 7.80
CA MET A 3 13.71 25.80 7.86
C MET A 3 12.73 25.34 8.91
N LEU A 4 11.72 24.55 8.51
CA LEU A 4 11.03 23.68 9.44
C LEU A 4 12.10 22.90 10.21
N PRO A 5 12.07 22.89 11.56
CA PRO A 5 12.94 22.00 12.30
C PRO A 5 12.60 20.59 11.83
N THR A 6 13.59 19.90 11.27
CA THR A 6 13.55 18.47 11.04
C THR A 6 13.37 17.81 12.41
N VAL A 7 12.11 17.60 12.80
CA VAL A 7 11.73 16.93 14.05
C VAL A 7 12.16 15.47 13.94
N VAL A 8 13.36 15.16 14.41
CA VAL A 8 13.71 13.89 15.07
C VAL A 8 14.79 14.18 16.11
N ASP A 9 14.46 14.00 17.38
CA ASP A 9 15.40 14.11 18.50
C ASP A 9 16.60 13.14 18.34
N PRO A 10 17.84 13.56 18.64
CA PRO A 10 19.06 12.77 18.41
C PRO A 10 19.15 11.38 19.10
N PRO A 11 18.65 11.14 20.34
CA PRO A 11 18.73 9.81 20.94
C PRO A 11 17.77 8.78 20.31
N GLY A 12 16.60 9.20 19.83
CA GLY A 12 15.65 8.30 19.15
C GLY A 12 16.15 7.87 17.76
N MET A 13 16.85 8.77 17.07
CA MET A 13 17.46 8.49 15.77
C MET A 13 18.51 7.38 15.85
N GLN A 14 19.27 7.29 16.94
CA GLN A 14 20.27 6.24 17.13
C GLN A 14 19.63 4.85 17.19
N GLY A 15 18.67 4.65 18.09
CA GLY A 15 18.00 3.35 18.25
C GLY A 15 17.27 2.89 16.98
N PHE A 16 16.71 3.84 16.22
CA PHE A 16 16.13 3.55 14.91
C PHE A 16 17.19 3.07 13.90
N CYS A 17 18.31 3.79 13.78
CA CYS A 17 19.40 3.41 12.87
C CYS A 17 19.96 2.03 13.23
N ASP A 18 20.19 1.76 14.52
CA ASP A 18 20.73 0.48 14.98
C ASP A 18 19.77 -0.67 14.62
N ARG A 19 18.47 -0.49 14.88
CA ARG A 19 17.46 -1.50 14.52
C ARG A 19 17.39 -1.77 13.01
N ALA A 20 17.54 -0.73 12.19
CA ALA A 20 17.55 -0.84 10.73
C ALA A 20 18.81 -1.57 10.25
N VAL A 21 19.99 -1.23 10.80
CA VAL A 21 21.27 -1.89 10.50
C VAL A 21 21.20 -3.38 10.84
N ASP A 22 20.73 -3.73 12.03
CA ASP A 22 20.55 -5.14 12.46
C ASP A 22 19.56 -5.87 11.55
N GLY A 23 18.46 -5.22 11.18
CA GLY A 23 17.48 -5.75 10.25
C GLY A 23 18.09 -6.07 8.89
N ILE A 24 18.80 -5.11 8.30
CA ILE A 24 19.49 -5.27 7.02
C ILE A 24 20.53 -6.40 7.11
N ALA A 25 21.35 -6.42 8.16
CA ALA A 25 22.34 -7.46 8.40
C ALA A 25 21.70 -8.85 8.46
N SER A 26 20.61 -9.01 9.21
CA SER A 26 19.90 -10.28 9.33
C SER A 26 19.36 -10.80 8.00
N VAL A 27 18.88 -9.91 7.12
CA VAL A 27 18.41 -10.29 5.77
C VAL A 27 19.55 -10.83 4.93
N PHE A 28 20.71 -10.18 4.92
CA PHE A 28 21.86 -10.64 4.14
C PHE A 28 22.49 -11.93 4.70
N LEU A 29 22.46 -12.13 6.02
CA LEU A 29 22.83 -13.40 6.65
C LEU A 29 21.86 -14.53 6.23
N ALA A 30 20.55 -14.28 6.27
CA ALA A 30 19.54 -15.26 5.88
C ALA A 30 19.64 -15.65 4.39
N LEU A 31 19.93 -14.67 3.53
CA LEU A 31 20.14 -14.89 2.09
C LEU A 31 21.53 -15.44 1.75
N LYS A 32 22.48 -15.47 2.71
CA LYS A 32 23.89 -15.81 2.51
C LYS A 32 24.52 -15.01 1.37
N ARG A 33 24.26 -13.70 1.34
CA ARG A 33 24.74 -12.77 0.31
C ARG A 33 25.58 -11.66 0.91
N ARG A 34 26.57 -11.19 0.13
CA ARG A 34 27.45 -10.08 0.48
C ARG A 34 27.25 -8.92 -0.49
N PRO A 35 26.58 -7.82 -0.09
CA PRO A 35 26.19 -6.76 -1.02
C PRO A 35 27.20 -5.63 -1.18
N VAL A 36 27.33 -5.10 -2.39
CA VAL A 36 27.85 -3.74 -2.58
C VAL A 36 26.84 -2.77 -1.97
N ILE A 37 27.27 -1.85 -1.12
CA ILE A 37 26.37 -0.91 -0.45
C ILE A 37 26.45 0.46 -1.14
N ARG A 38 25.30 0.97 -1.58
CA ARG A 38 25.11 2.30 -2.16
C ARG A 38 24.01 3.02 -1.40
N TYR A 39 24.07 4.34 -1.35
CA TYR A 39 23.09 5.16 -0.67
C TYR A 39 22.81 6.46 -1.43
N GLN A 40 21.63 7.02 -1.21
CA GLN A 40 21.24 8.31 -1.73
C GLN A 40 22.08 9.43 -1.07
N ARG A 41 22.83 10.17 -1.89
CA ARG A 41 23.79 11.18 -1.42
C ARG A 41 23.14 12.33 -0.63
N THR A 42 21.90 12.68 -0.95
CA THR A 42 21.17 13.81 -0.35
C THR A 42 20.58 13.51 1.02
N SER A 43 20.64 12.26 1.51
CA SER A 43 20.12 11.88 2.83
C SER A 43 21.24 11.45 3.78
N ASP A 44 21.42 12.23 4.84
CA ASP A 44 22.35 11.89 5.94
C ASP A 44 21.93 10.61 6.67
N VAL A 45 20.62 10.35 6.77
CA VAL A 45 20.08 9.12 7.40
C VAL A 45 20.44 7.91 6.55
N ALA A 46 20.23 7.97 5.23
CA ALA A 46 20.58 6.88 4.33
C ALA A 46 22.09 6.62 4.32
N LYS A 47 22.89 7.68 4.30
CA LYS A 47 24.35 7.60 4.41
C LYS A 47 24.78 6.91 5.70
N ARG A 48 24.22 7.32 6.84
CA ARG A 48 24.53 6.76 8.15
C ARG A 48 24.20 5.27 8.22
N ILE A 49 22.99 4.88 7.83
CA ILE A 49 22.56 3.47 7.82
C ILE A 49 23.50 2.64 6.93
N ALA A 50 23.84 3.14 5.74
CA ALA A 50 24.75 2.45 4.83
C ALA A 50 26.17 2.28 5.39
N GLN A 51 26.72 3.32 6.03
CA GLN A 51 28.05 3.28 6.63
C GLN A 51 28.10 2.34 7.84
N GLU A 52 27.11 2.40 8.74
CA GLU A 52 27.04 1.50 9.89
C GLU A 52 26.79 0.05 9.45
N THR A 53 25.96 -0.17 8.43
CA THR A 53 25.78 -1.50 7.83
C THR A 53 27.10 -2.03 7.26
N ALA A 54 27.87 -1.21 6.55
CA ALA A 54 29.17 -1.59 6.02
C ALA A 54 30.16 -1.92 7.15
N ARG A 55 30.20 -1.10 8.20
CA ARG A 55 31.04 -1.30 9.38
C ARG A 55 30.71 -2.62 10.08
N LEU A 56 29.42 -2.88 10.33
CA LEU A 56 28.97 -4.12 10.95
C LEU A 56 29.35 -5.34 10.10
N MET A 57 29.01 -5.34 8.80
CA MET A 57 29.22 -6.49 7.92
C MET A 57 30.68 -6.77 7.57
N TYR A 58 31.52 -5.74 7.46
CA TYR A 58 32.86 -5.86 6.87
C TYR A 58 34.01 -5.63 7.83
N GLU A 59 33.78 -4.97 8.96
CA GLU A 59 34.82 -4.69 9.95
C GLU A 59 34.58 -5.47 11.24
N GLN A 60 33.35 -5.45 11.78
CA GLN A 60 33.03 -6.06 13.07
C GLN A 60 32.74 -7.56 12.94
N GLU A 61 31.79 -7.92 12.07
CA GLU A 61 31.27 -9.29 11.94
C GLU A 61 31.70 -9.95 10.63
N SER A 62 32.87 -9.57 10.09
CA SER A 62 33.34 -10.01 8.76
C SER A 62 33.33 -11.53 8.56
N GLY A 63 33.59 -12.30 9.62
CA GLY A 63 33.54 -13.77 9.60
C GLY A 63 32.14 -14.34 9.36
N LEU A 64 31.08 -13.66 9.81
CA LEU A 64 29.69 -14.09 9.56
C LEU A 64 29.28 -13.88 8.10
N PHE A 65 29.97 -12.99 7.37
CA PHE A 65 29.69 -12.64 5.98
C PHE A 65 30.69 -13.24 4.98
N ASP A 66 31.52 -14.21 5.41
CA ASP A 66 32.45 -14.94 4.54
C ASP A 66 31.74 -16.07 3.78
N PHE A 67 30.91 -15.67 2.81
CA PHE A 67 30.19 -16.59 1.93
C PHE A 67 31.00 -16.92 0.67
N ARG A 68 30.69 -18.07 0.04
CA ARG A 68 31.25 -18.39 -1.30
C ARG A 68 30.97 -17.24 -2.27
N ARG A 69 32.02 -16.77 -2.94
CA ARG A 69 31.91 -15.71 -3.95
C ARG A 69 31.01 -16.20 -5.09
N THR A 70 29.89 -15.52 -5.28
CA THR A 70 29.03 -15.69 -6.46
C THR A 70 29.43 -14.70 -7.55
N GLU A 71 29.32 -15.10 -8.82
CA GLU A 71 29.70 -14.28 -9.98
C GLU A 71 28.94 -12.94 -10.04
N ASN A 72 27.70 -12.92 -9.55
CA ASN A 72 26.90 -11.71 -9.44
C ASN A 72 26.97 -11.16 -8.00
N SER A 73 27.55 -9.97 -7.84
CA SER A 73 27.52 -9.23 -6.57
C SER A 73 26.11 -8.65 -6.35
N SER A 74 25.50 -8.94 -5.20
CA SER A 74 24.26 -8.28 -4.80
C SER A 74 24.48 -6.79 -4.53
N LEU A 75 23.46 -5.95 -4.69
CA LEU A 75 23.49 -4.52 -4.39
C LEU A 75 22.47 -4.22 -3.30
N LEU A 76 22.92 -3.54 -2.23
CA LEU A 76 22.05 -2.87 -1.27
C LEU A 76 22.00 -1.39 -1.65
N LEU A 77 20.81 -0.89 -1.97
CA LEU A 77 20.57 0.54 -2.23
C LEU A 77 19.72 1.12 -1.09
N VAL A 78 20.30 2.05 -0.33
CA VAL A 78 19.61 2.74 0.77
C VAL A 78 19.09 4.09 0.26
N ILE A 79 17.76 4.23 0.23
CA ILE A 79 17.05 5.43 -0.22
C ILE A 79 16.21 6.03 0.90
N ASP A 80 15.98 7.33 0.82
CA ASP A 80 15.13 8.07 1.74
C ASP A 80 13.79 8.40 1.06
N ARG A 81 12.68 8.13 1.77
CA ARG A 81 11.34 8.39 1.25
C ARG A 81 11.12 9.86 0.89
N ARG A 82 11.85 10.80 1.50
CA ARG A 82 11.75 12.24 1.23
C ARG A 82 12.10 12.62 -0.22
N ASP A 83 12.80 11.77 -0.97
CA ASP A 83 13.09 11.99 -2.39
C ASP A 83 11.85 11.86 -3.28
N ASP A 84 10.90 11.03 -2.86
CA ASP A 84 9.64 10.77 -3.56
C ASP A 84 8.47 10.74 -2.57
N PRO A 85 7.97 11.94 -2.18
CA PRO A 85 6.79 12.06 -1.33
C PRO A 85 5.48 11.88 -2.11
N VAL A 86 5.51 11.81 -3.44
CA VAL A 86 4.31 11.73 -4.29
C VAL A 86 3.75 10.31 -4.29
N THR A 87 4.58 9.30 -4.55
CA THR A 87 4.15 7.89 -4.61
C THR A 87 3.27 7.43 -3.43
N PRO A 88 3.62 7.68 -2.15
CA PRO A 88 2.78 7.24 -1.03
C PRO A 88 1.45 8.00 -0.87
N LEU A 89 1.24 9.10 -1.61
CA LEU A 89 0.01 9.90 -1.56
C LEU A 89 -1.00 9.52 -2.64
N LEU A 90 -0.55 8.86 -3.73
CA LEU A 90 -1.40 8.49 -4.86
C LEU A 90 -2.26 7.28 -4.51
N ASN A 91 -3.56 7.34 -4.85
CA ASN A 91 -4.44 6.17 -4.79
C ASN A 91 -3.90 5.03 -5.67
N GLN A 92 -3.91 3.82 -5.11
CA GLN A 92 -3.42 2.62 -5.77
C GLN A 92 -4.56 1.78 -6.36
N TRP A 93 -4.33 1.25 -7.56
CA TRP A 93 -5.32 0.45 -8.29
C TRP A 93 -4.90 -1.01 -8.53
N THR A 94 -3.78 -1.44 -7.94
CA THR A 94 -3.40 -2.87 -7.94
C THR A 94 -3.99 -3.56 -6.72
N TYR A 95 -4.37 -4.83 -6.85
CA TYR A 95 -5.20 -5.49 -5.83
C TYR A 95 -4.62 -5.41 -4.40
N GLN A 96 -3.36 -5.81 -4.20
CA GLN A 96 -2.75 -5.78 -2.86
C GLN A 96 -2.65 -4.36 -2.31
N ALA A 97 -2.22 -3.40 -3.13
CA ALA A 97 -2.01 -2.03 -2.70
C ALA A 97 -3.33 -1.35 -2.35
N MET A 98 -4.38 -1.59 -3.15
CA MET A 98 -5.71 -1.06 -2.93
C MET A 98 -6.35 -1.61 -1.64
N VAL A 99 -6.18 -2.90 -1.35
CA VAL A 99 -6.61 -3.47 -0.07
C VAL A 99 -5.86 -2.82 1.09
N HIS A 100 -4.54 -2.69 0.99
CA HIS A 100 -3.73 -2.07 2.04
C HIS A 100 -4.10 -0.60 2.28
N GLU A 101 -4.43 0.13 1.23
CA GLU A 101 -4.77 1.55 1.31
C GLU A 101 -6.17 1.79 1.88
N LEU A 102 -7.18 1.03 1.41
CA LEU A 102 -8.58 1.31 1.74
C LEU A 102 -9.09 0.56 2.96
N ILE A 103 -8.56 -0.63 3.22
CA ILE A 103 -9.01 -1.50 4.32
C ILE A 103 -7.91 -1.67 5.36
N GLY A 104 -6.65 -1.78 4.91
CA GLY A 104 -5.51 -2.05 5.76
C GLY A 104 -5.10 -3.52 5.70
N ILE A 105 -3.78 -3.74 5.73
CA ILE A 105 -3.21 -5.08 5.90
C ILE A 105 -2.22 -5.01 7.06
N GLU A 106 -2.50 -5.77 8.12
CA GLU A 106 -1.64 -5.88 9.29
C GLU A 106 -1.15 -7.33 9.41
N ASN A 107 0.15 -7.56 9.26
CA ASN A 107 0.74 -8.91 9.34
C ASN A 107 0.07 -9.93 8.41
N ASN A 108 -0.24 -9.53 7.16
CA ASN A 108 -0.97 -10.30 6.16
C ASN A 108 -2.44 -10.62 6.52
N LYS A 109 -3.01 -9.88 7.47
CA LYS A 109 -4.40 -10.02 7.87
C LYS A 109 -5.19 -8.75 7.56
N VAL A 110 -6.46 -8.96 7.24
CA VAL A 110 -7.43 -7.91 6.94
C VAL A 110 -8.59 -8.07 7.91
N ASP A 111 -8.90 -6.99 8.61
CA ASP A 111 -10.06 -6.92 9.48
C ASP A 111 -11.30 -6.52 8.66
N LEU A 112 -12.34 -7.33 8.77
CA LEU A 112 -13.61 -7.17 8.09
C LEU A 112 -14.75 -6.77 9.03
N MET A 113 -14.49 -6.40 10.29
CA MET A 113 -15.51 -6.01 11.27
C MET A 113 -16.43 -4.88 10.78
N GLY A 114 -15.94 -4.02 9.85
CA GLY A 114 -16.72 -2.94 9.25
C GLY A 114 -17.59 -3.33 8.05
N PHE A 115 -17.47 -4.57 7.55
CA PHE A 115 -18.14 -5.01 6.33
C PHE A 115 -19.59 -5.41 6.63
N ALA A 116 -20.51 -5.03 5.74
CA ALA A 116 -21.90 -5.44 5.88
C ALA A 116 -22.05 -6.96 5.71
N ASN A 117 -22.89 -7.58 6.55
CA ASN A 117 -23.29 -8.99 6.46
C ASN A 117 -22.16 -10.03 6.62
N ILE A 118 -21.07 -9.71 7.31
CA ILE A 118 -20.03 -10.69 7.60
C ILE A 118 -20.31 -11.46 8.90
N PRO A 119 -20.34 -12.81 8.86
CA PRO A 119 -20.47 -13.64 10.05
C PRO A 119 -19.39 -13.34 11.09
N LYS A 120 -19.73 -13.38 12.39
CA LYS A 120 -18.78 -13.07 13.48
C LYS A 120 -17.55 -13.98 13.49
N ASP A 121 -17.66 -15.18 12.93
CA ASP A 121 -16.58 -16.15 12.78
C ASP A 121 -15.64 -15.88 11.59
N GLN A 122 -15.94 -14.88 10.74
CA GLN A 122 -15.17 -14.54 9.53
C GLN A 122 -14.68 -13.08 9.53
N GLN A 123 -14.53 -12.49 10.71
CA GLN A 123 -14.13 -11.08 10.86
C GLN A 123 -12.67 -10.83 10.50
N GLU A 124 -11.81 -11.86 10.49
CA GLU A 124 -10.41 -11.72 10.14
C GLU A 124 -10.06 -12.67 8.99
N VAL A 125 -9.40 -12.12 7.96
CA VAL A 125 -9.02 -12.86 6.77
C VAL A 125 -7.52 -12.76 6.54
N VAL A 126 -6.91 -13.88 6.16
CA VAL A 126 -5.48 -13.93 5.79
C VAL A 126 -5.32 -13.80 4.27
N LEU A 127 -4.47 -12.87 3.85
CA LEU A 127 -4.02 -12.68 2.47
C LEU A 127 -2.56 -13.09 2.33
N SER A 128 -2.33 -14.29 1.78
CA SER A 128 -0.98 -14.86 1.62
C SER A 128 -0.78 -15.42 0.22
N SER A 129 0.22 -14.91 -0.51
CA SER A 129 0.58 -15.40 -1.86
C SER A 129 1.11 -16.84 -1.87
N VAL A 130 1.48 -17.39 -0.71
CA VAL A 130 1.96 -18.77 -0.60
C VAL A 130 0.80 -19.76 -0.49
N GLN A 131 -0.27 -19.39 0.21
CA GLN A 131 -1.39 -20.28 0.52
C GLN A 131 -2.58 -20.09 -0.43
N ASP A 132 -2.59 -18.98 -1.17
CA ASP A 132 -3.68 -18.55 -2.03
C ASP A 132 -3.20 -18.28 -3.45
N ASP A 133 -3.56 -19.19 -4.36
CA ASP A 133 -3.17 -19.13 -5.77
C ASP A 133 -3.86 -17.98 -6.51
N PHE A 134 -5.10 -17.64 -6.14
CA PHE A 134 -5.81 -16.53 -6.76
C PHE A 134 -5.20 -15.20 -6.36
N PHE A 135 -4.93 -15.02 -5.06
CA PHE A 135 -4.24 -13.82 -4.60
C PHE A 135 -2.86 -13.70 -5.25
N ARG A 136 -2.07 -14.78 -5.31
CA ARG A 136 -0.76 -14.76 -5.97
C ARG A 136 -0.84 -14.34 -7.44
N ALA A 137 -1.83 -14.83 -8.18
CA ALA A 137 -2.00 -14.50 -9.60
C ALA A 137 -2.51 -13.06 -9.81
N ASN A 138 -3.28 -12.51 -8.87
CA ASN A 138 -3.98 -11.24 -9.04
C ASN A 138 -3.43 -10.09 -8.19
N MET A 139 -2.45 -10.32 -7.31
CA MET A 139 -2.00 -9.31 -6.33
C MET A 139 -1.49 -8.01 -6.95
N PHE A 140 -0.98 -8.08 -8.18
CA PHE A 140 -0.48 -6.93 -8.95
C PHE A 140 -1.36 -6.54 -10.14
N GLU A 141 -2.47 -7.26 -10.36
CA GLU A 141 -3.41 -6.93 -11.42
C GLU A 141 -4.18 -5.66 -11.08
N ASN A 142 -4.55 -4.90 -12.10
CA ASN A 142 -5.36 -3.71 -11.92
C ASN A 142 -6.79 -4.07 -11.53
N PHE A 143 -7.49 -3.11 -10.91
CA PHE A 143 -8.84 -3.33 -10.40
C PHE A 143 -9.87 -3.77 -11.47
N GLY A 144 -9.73 -3.33 -12.72
CA GLY A 144 -10.59 -3.76 -13.83
C GLY A 144 -10.40 -5.23 -14.17
N ASP A 145 -9.16 -5.65 -14.39
CA ASP A 145 -8.81 -7.05 -14.71
C ASP A 145 -9.12 -7.98 -13.52
N LEU A 146 -8.92 -7.52 -12.28
CA LEU A 146 -9.30 -8.23 -11.06
C LEU A 146 -10.80 -8.57 -11.06
N GLY A 147 -11.67 -7.63 -11.44
CA GLY A 147 -13.11 -7.87 -11.53
C GLY A 147 -13.47 -8.97 -12.53
N MET A 148 -12.80 -8.98 -13.68
CA MET A 148 -12.97 -10.04 -14.69
C MET A 148 -12.46 -11.40 -14.21
N ASN A 149 -11.33 -11.43 -13.49
CA ASN A 149 -10.72 -12.64 -12.94
C ASN A 149 -11.57 -13.22 -11.81
N LEU A 150 -12.14 -12.36 -10.95
CA LEU A 150 -13.05 -12.77 -9.89
C LEU A 150 -14.33 -13.38 -10.47
N LYS A 151 -14.91 -12.78 -11.51
CA LYS A 151 -16.08 -13.33 -12.18
C LYS A 151 -15.82 -14.74 -12.71
N ARG A 152 -14.68 -14.94 -13.38
CA ARG A 152 -14.25 -16.27 -13.84
C ARG A 152 -14.14 -17.27 -12.69
N MET A 153 -13.51 -16.87 -11.59
CA MET A 153 -13.40 -17.71 -10.39
C MET A 153 -14.78 -18.11 -9.83
N VAL A 154 -15.75 -17.20 -9.80
CA VAL A 154 -17.12 -17.49 -9.33
C VAL A 154 -17.83 -18.44 -10.30
N ASP A 155 -17.72 -18.22 -11.61
CA ASP A 155 -18.34 -19.06 -12.63
C ASP A 155 -17.78 -20.50 -12.56
N ASP A 156 -16.46 -20.65 -12.45
CA ASP A 156 -15.78 -21.94 -12.30
C ASP A 156 -16.25 -22.67 -11.03
N PHE A 157 -16.38 -21.95 -9.91
CA PHE A 157 -16.90 -22.51 -8.66
C PHE A 157 -18.36 -22.97 -8.79
N GLN A 158 -19.21 -22.22 -9.49
CA GLN A 158 -20.59 -22.63 -9.74
C GLN A 158 -20.68 -23.90 -10.59
N HIS A 159 -19.81 -24.06 -11.59
CA HIS A 159 -19.73 -25.28 -12.40
C HIS A 159 -19.27 -26.49 -11.57
N LEU A 160 -18.28 -26.32 -10.70
CA LEU A 160 -17.81 -27.36 -9.77
C LEU A 160 -18.89 -27.74 -8.74
N SER A 161 -19.64 -26.77 -8.22
CA SER A 161 -20.71 -27.02 -7.26
C SER A 161 -21.87 -27.81 -7.88
N LYS A 162 -22.33 -27.43 -9.08
CA LYS A 162 -23.40 -28.13 -9.80
C LYS A 162 -23.04 -29.57 -10.15
N SER A 163 -21.80 -29.83 -10.55
CA SER A 163 -21.33 -31.20 -10.84
C SER A 163 -21.19 -32.06 -9.58
N SER A 164 -20.80 -31.44 -8.45
CA SER A 164 -20.65 -32.13 -7.15
C SER A 164 -21.98 -32.47 -6.46
N LEU A 165 -23.07 -31.74 -6.77
CA LEU A 165 -24.40 -31.95 -6.17
C LEU A 165 -25.25 -33.04 -6.86
N ASN A 166 -24.83 -33.54 -8.02
CA ASN A 166 -25.49 -34.64 -8.74
C ASN A 166 -25.11 -36.01 -8.13
N LEU A 167 -25.46 -36.24 -6.86
CA LEU A 167 -25.20 -37.47 -6.12
C LEU A 167 -26.29 -38.51 -6.40
N GLN A 168 -26.18 -39.22 -7.53
CA GLN A 168 -27.15 -40.26 -7.90
C GLN A 168 -26.71 -41.68 -7.51
N SER A 169 -25.43 -41.90 -7.17
CA SER A 169 -24.90 -43.21 -6.77
C SER A 169 -24.09 -43.17 -5.47
N ILE A 170 -23.99 -44.34 -4.80
CA ILE A 170 -23.16 -44.53 -3.60
C ILE A 170 -21.67 -44.25 -3.91
N GLY A 171 -21.22 -44.54 -5.13
CA GLY A 171 -19.86 -44.24 -5.59
C GLY A 171 -19.59 -42.73 -5.70
N ASP A 172 -20.60 -41.94 -6.07
CA ASP A 172 -20.49 -40.49 -6.16
C ASP A 172 -20.46 -39.84 -4.78
N MET A 173 -21.21 -40.39 -3.80
CA MET A 173 -21.10 -39.99 -2.40
C MET A 173 -19.68 -40.18 -1.85
N ALA A 174 -19.03 -41.32 -2.15
CA ALA A 174 -17.66 -41.58 -1.70
C ALA A 174 -16.66 -40.58 -2.31
N LYS A 175 -16.80 -40.26 -3.61
CA LYS A 175 -15.97 -39.25 -4.29
C LYS A 175 -16.19 -37.86 -3.72
N PHE A 176 -17.44 -37.49 -3.42
CA PHE A 176 -17.75 -36.18 -2.83
C PHE A 176 -17.12 -36.03 -1.44
N VAL A 177 -17.24 -37.04 -0.57
CA VAL A 177 -16.61 -37.01 0.77
C VAL A 177 -15.08 -36.89 0.66
N SER A 178 -14.46 -37.55 -0.32
CA SER A 178 -13.03 -37.42 -0.59
C SER A 178 -12.63 -36.01 -1.06
N ASN A 179 -13.45 -35.38 -1.90
CA ASN A 179 -13.17 -34.05 -2.48
C ASN A 179 -13.70 -32.88 -1.63
N TYR A 180 -14.48 -33.18 -0.58
CA TYR A 180 -15.12 -32.19 0.28
C TYR A 180 -14.13 -31.19 0.93
N PRO A 181 -12.93 -31.61 1.42
CA PRO A 181 -11.96 -30.66 1.97
C PRO A 181 -11.49 -29.62 0.94
N GLU A 182 -11.26 -30.05 -0.30
CA GLU A 182 -10.84 -29.16 -1.39
C GLU A 182 -11.97 -28.21 -1.78
N TYR A 183 -13.20 -28.73 -1.91
CA TYR A 183 -14.39 -27.92 -2.16
C TYR A 183 -14.56 -26.84 -1.08
N ARG A 184 -14.40 -27.18 0.20
CA ARG A 184 -14.50 -26.24 1.32
C ARG A 184 -13.42 -25.16 1.26
N LYS A 185 -12.18 -25.53 0.91
CA LYS A 185 -11.08 -24.57 0.72
C LYS A 185 -11.38 -23.58 -0.42
N THR A 186 -11.81 -24.09 -1.57
CA THR A 186 -12.16 -23.27 -2.73
C THR A 186 -13.34 -22.34 -2.42
N HIS A 187 -14.39 -22.85 -1.78
CA HIS A 187 -15.52 -22.03 -1.33
C HIS A 187 -15.09 -20.89 -0.41
N GLY A 188 -14.23 -21.17 0.57
CA GLY A 188 -13.69 -20.15 1.47
C GLY A 188 -12.89 -19.07 0.73
N ASN A 189 -12.05 -19.46 -0.24
CA ASN A 189 -11.29 -18.51 -1.06
C ASN A 189 -12.18 -17.64 -1.95
N VAL A 190 -13.21 -18.23 -2.57
CA VAL A 190 -14.17 -17.49 -3.40
C VAL A 190 -14.91 -16.46 -2.54
N THR A 191 -15.51 -16.88 -1.42
CA THR A 191 -16.22 -15.98 -0.50
C THR A 191 -15.33 -14.84 -0.02
N LYS A 192 -14.09 -15.15 0.35
CA LYS A 192 -13.08 -14.17 0.77
C LYS A 192 -12.86 -13.09 -0.28
N HIS A 193 -12.52 -13.46 -1.52
CA HIS A 193 -12.20 -12.48 -2.55
C HIS A 193 -13.43 -11.73 -3.06
N VAL A 194 -14.60 -12.38 -3.09
CA VAL A 194 -15.87 -11.72 -3.39
C VAL A 194 -16.17 -10.63 -2.36
N ASN A 195 -16.03 -10.92 -1.07
CA ASN A 195 -16.29 -9.94 -0.01
C ASN A 195 -15.31 -8.76 -0.10
N LEU A 196 -14.01 -9.03 -0.28
CA LEU A 196 -13.00 -7.98 -0.40
C LEU A 196 -13.24 -7.09 -1.61
N VAL A 197 -13.43 -7.65 -2.80
CA VAL A 197 -13.64 -6.86 -4.02
C VAL A 197 -14.97 -6.10 -3.99
N SER A 198 -16.02 -6.71 -3.43
CA SER A 198 -17.31 -6.02 -3.27
C SER A 198 -17.19 -4.80 -2.36
N GLU A 199 -16.43 -4.90 -1.26
CA GLU A 199 -16.19 -3.77 -0.37
C GLU A 199 -15.31 -2.70 -1.02
N LEU A 200 -14.25 -3.10 -1.74
CA LEU A 200 -13.43 -2.17 -2.50
C LEU A 200 -14.28 -1.36 -3.50
N SER A 201 -15.16 -2.03 -4.24
CA SER A 201 -16.11 -1.36 -5.16
C SER A 201 -17.00 -0.36 -4.42
N ARG A 202 -17.55 -0.75 -3.26
CA ARG A 202 -18.39 0.12 -2.42
C ARG A 202 -17.62 1.38 -2.00
N ILE A 203 -16.41 1.23 -1.46
CA ILE A 203 -15.58 2.35 -1.00
C ILE A 203 -15.22 3.28 -2.16
N VAL A 204 -14.86 2.73 -3.34
CA VAL A 204 -14.55 3.51 -4.54
C VAL A 204 -15.74 4.38 -4.97
N GLU A 205 -16.94 3.81 -4.98
CA GLU A 205 -18.16 4.50 -5.39
C GLU A 205 -18.60 5.57 -4.39
N GLU A 206 -18.51 5.28 -3.09
CA GLU A 206 -18.89 6.20 -2.02
C GLU A 206 -17.97 7.42 -1.94
N ARG A 207 -16.65 7.19 -1.98
CA ARG A 207 -15.63 8.26 -1.88
C ARG A 207 -15.30 8.92 -3.22
N LYS A 208 -15.92 8.48 -4.31
CA LYS A 208 -15.66 8.95 -5.69
C LYS A 208 -14.18 8.86 -6.07
N LEU A 209 -13.51 7.76 -5.68
CA LEU A 209 -12.05 7.61 -5.82
C LEU A 209 -11.57 7.63 -7.27
N MET A 210 -12.42 7.27 -8.25
CA MET A 210 -12.06 7.41 -9.67
C MET A 210 -11.79 8.87 -10.06
N LEU A 211 -12.65 9.80 -9.60
CA LEU A 211 -12.47 11.23 -9.88
C LEU A 211 -11.27 11.80 -9.12
N VAL A 212 -11.13 11.43 -7.84
CA VAL A 212 -9.99 11.84 -7.01
C VAL A 212 -8.69 11.38 -7.66
N SER A 213 -8.57 10.09 -7.97
CA SER A 213 -7.36 9.52 -8.55
C SER A 213 -7.03 10.10 -9.92
N GLN A 214 -8.04 10.40 -10.75
CA GLN A 214 -7.81 11.13 -12.00
C GLN A 214 -7.12 12.48 -11.74
N THR A 215 -7.65 13.28 -10.81
CA THR A 215 -7.04 14.57 -10.45
C THR A 215 -5.64 14.39 -9.84
N GLU A 216 -5.40 13.36 -9.03
CA GLU A 216 -4.07 13.05 -8.50
C GLU A 216 -3.06 12.76 -9.62
N GLN A 217 -3.44 11.98 -10.63
CA GLN A 217 -2.59 11.68 -11.78
C GLN A 217 -2.33 12.93 -12.62
N GLU A 218 -3.34 13.77 -12.82
CA GLU A 218 -3.18 15.05 -13.51
C GLU A 218 -2.22 15.98 -12.75
N LEU A 219 -2.29 16.03 -11.41
CA LEU A 219 -1.36 16.81 -10.58
C LEU A 219 0.08 16.27 -10.62
N ALA A 220 0.24 14.94 -10.66
CA ALA A 220 1.55 14.30 -10.65
C ALA A 220 2.24 14.36 -12.03
N CYS A 221 1.48 14.23 -13.13
CA CYS A 221 2.03 13.99 -14.46
C CYS A 221 1.83 15.15 -15.44
N THR A 222 0.78 15.96 -15.29
CA THR A 222 0.36 16.95 -16.28
C THR A 222 0.77 18.38 -15.86
N SER A 223 1.04 19.23 -16.85
CA SER A 223 1.31 20.66 -16.65
C SER A 223 0.05 21.48 -16.94
N GLY A 224 -0.40 22.28 -15.97
CA GLY A 224 -1.60 23.09 -16.15
C GLY A 224 -2.17 23.60 -14.83
N GLN A 225 -1.51 24.58 -14.22
CA GLN A 225 -1.82 25.05 -12.87
C GLN A 225 -3.27 25.54 -12.69
N ALA A 226 -3.82 26.30 -13.65
CA ALA A 226 -5.18 26.84 -13.56
C ALA A 226 -6.23 25.71 -13.53
N ALA A 227 -6.13 24.77 -14.48
CA ALA A 227 -7.02 23.60 -14.53
C ALA A 227 -6.87 22.72 -13.28
N ALA A 228 -5.63 22.49 -12.82
CA ALA A 228 -5.35 21.75 -11.59
C ALA A 228 -5.98 22.42 -10.36
N PHE A 229 -5.87 23.74 -10.23
CA PHE A 229 -6.47 24.49 -9.13
C PHE A 229 -8.00 24.39 -9.14
N GLU A 230 -8.62 24.55 -10.31
CA GLU A 230 -10.07 24.41 -10.48
C GLU A 230 -10.56 23.00 -10.14
N ALA A 231 -9.86 21.97 -10.62
CA ALA A 231 -10.17 20.57 -10.35
C ALA A 231 -10.10 20.24 -8.84
N VAL A 232 -9.00 20.61 -8.17
CA VAL A 232 -8.85 20.42 -6.72
C VAL A 232 -9.92 21.20 -5.96
N THR A 233 -10.17 22.46 -6.34
CA THR A 233 -11.19 23.30 -5.71
C THR A 233 -12.58 22.71 -5.84
N SER A 234 -12.91 22.09 -6.98
CA SER A 234 -14.17 21.39 -7.23
C SER A 234 -14.32 20.18 -6.31
N LEU A 235 -13.29 19.33 -6.21
CA LEU A 235 -13.31 18.15 -5.33
C LEU A 235 -13.36 18.52 -3.84
N LEU A 236 -12.73 19.62 -3.44
CA LEU A 236 -12.84 20.13 -2.06
C LEU A 236 -14.26 20.58 -1.70
N ASN A 237 -15.10 20.96 -2.66
CA ASN A 237 -16.51 21.29 -2.43
C ASN A 237 -17.43 20.05 -2.42
N ASN A 238 -16.92 18.89 -2.84
CA ASN A 238 -17.74 17.69 -2.94
C ASN A 238 -17.84 17.00 -1.59
N GLU A 239 -19.04 16.96 -1.02
CA GLU A 239 -19.31 16.36 0.30
C GLU A 239 -19.04 14.85 0.35
N SER A 240 -19.10 14.15 -0.79
CA SER A 240 -18.80 12.71 -0.86
C SER A 240 -17.31 12.38 -0.75
N VAL A 241 -16.42 13.35 -0.99
CA VAL A 241 -14.97 13.13 -0.89
C VAL A 241 -14.55 13.18 0.57
N SER A 242 -13.78 12.18 1.00
CA SER A 242 -13.33 12.09 2.39
C SER A 242 -12.28 13.16 2.74
N ASP A 243 -12.18 13.52 4.02
CA ASP A 243 -11.20 14.52 4.48
C ASP A 243 -9.74 14.12 4.19
N ILE A 244 -9.43 12.83 4.21
CA ILE A 244 -8.07 12.33 3.92
C ILE A 244 -7.74 12.49 2.43
N ASP A 245 -8.71 12.26 1.54
CA ASP A 245 -8.54 12.46 0.09
C ASP A 245 -8.37 13.93 -0.24
N ARG A 246 -9.17 14.80 0.41
CA ARG A 246 -9.03 16.26 0.30
C ARG A 246 -7.63 16.72 0.72
N LEU A 247 -7.13 16.21 1.83
CA LEU A 247 -5.78 16.52 2.31
C LEU A 247 -4.71 16.07 1.31
N ARG A 248 -4.80 14.83 0.80
CA ARG A 248 -3.87 14.29 -0.20
C ARG A 248 -3.81 15.14 -1.46
N LEU A 249 -4.97 15.53 -2.01
CA LEU A 249 -5.05 16.41 -3.19
C LEU A 249 -4.33 17.74 -2.96
N VAL A 250 -4.53 18.36 -1.80
CA VAL A 250 -3.86 19.62 -1.45
C VAL A 250 -2.36 19.42 -1.25
N MET A 251 -1.93 18.32 -0.65
CA MET A 251 -0.51 17.98 -0.51
C MET A 251 0.16 17.77 -1.86
N LEU A 252 -0.47 17.05 -2.79
CA LEU A 252 0.03 16.84 -4.14
C LEU A 252 0.11 18.17 -4.91
N TYR A 253 -0.92 19.01 -4.80
CA TYR A 253 -0.90 20.35 -5.38
C TYR A 253 0.25 21.19 -4.82
N ALA A 254 0.47 21.16 -3.49
CA ALA A 254 1.57 21.87 -2.85
C ALA A 254 2.94 21.40 -3.36
N LEU A 255 3.18 20.08 -3.37
CA LEU A 255 4.43 19.49 -3.85
C LEU A 255 4.76 19.90 -5.30
N ARG A 256 3.73 20.09 -6.14
CA ARG A 256 3.90 20.48 -7.54
C ARG A 256 4.04 21.99 -7.73
N TYR A 257 3.17 22.78 -7.12
CA TYR A 257 2.94 24.19 -7.47
C TYR A 257 3.27 25.20 -6.35
N GLU A 258 3.89 24.78 -5.24
CA GLU A 258 4.22 25.67 -4.10
C GLU A 258 5.00 26.94 -4.51
N LYS A 259 5.87 26.84 -5.53
CA LYS A 259 6.70 27.96 -6.00
C LYS A 259 6.00 28.85 -7.03
N GLU A 260 4.98 28.34 -7.71
CA GLU A 260 4.33 29.02 -8.83
C GLU A 260 3.20 29.94 -8.34
N SER A 261 2.40 29.52 -7.35
CA SER A 261 1.34 30.37 -6.80
C SER A 261 1.05 30.11 -5.32
N PRO A 262 1.80 30.78 -4.42
CA PRO A 262 1.55 30.72 -2.99
C PRO A 262 0.14 31.19 -2.60
N VAL A 263 -0.45 32.11 -3.36
CA VAL A 263 -1.80 32.65 -3.09
C VAL A 263 -2.87 31.58 -3.30
N GLN A 264 -2.81 30.84 -4.41
CA GLN A 264 -3.76 29.75 -4.67
C GLN A 264 -3.61 28.62 -3.64
N LEU A 265 -2.36 28.27 -3.28
CA LEU A 265 -2.11 27.30 -2.23
C LEU A 265 -2.73 27.71 -0.88
N MET A 266 -2.59 28.99 -0.50
CA MET A 266 -3.21 29.52 0.72
C MET A 266 -4.74 29.48 0.67
N GLN A 267 -5.35 29.69 -0.50
CA GLN A 267 -6.80 29.54 -0.68
C GLN A 267 -7.24 28.09 -0.45
N LEU A 268 -6.51 27.11 -0.99
CA LEU A 268 -6.78 25.69 -0.76
C LEU A 268 -6.63 25.30 0.72
N PHE A 269 -5.60 25.81 1.40
CA PHE A 269 -5.43 25.58 2.85
C PHE A 269 -6.58 26.15 3.68
N ASN A 270 -6.99 27.39 3.41
CA ASN A 270 -8.12 27.99 4.13
C ASN A 270 -9.41 27.21 3.90
N LYS A 271 -9.61 26.70 2.68
CA LYS A 271 -10.77 25.88 2.33
C LYS A 271 -10.74 24.50 2.99
N LEU A 272 -9.57 23.87 3.09
CA LEU A 272 -9.43 22.61 3.82
C LEU A 272 -9.70 22.81 5.31
N ALA A 273 -9.16 23.89 5.90
CA ALA A 273 -9.36 24.23 7.30
C ALA A 273 -10.83 24.56 7.64
N SER A 274 -11.61 25.07 6.69
CA SER A 274 -13.04 25.34 6.92
C SER A 274 -13.90 24.08 7.01
N HIS A 275 -13.46 22.95 6.42
CA HIS A 275 -14.24 21.71 6.39
C HIS A 275 -14.09 20.87 7.66
N SER A 276 -13.02 21.05 8.42
CA SER A 276 -12.76 20.21 9.60
C SER A 276 -12.25 21.03 10.77
N ALA A 277 -13.00 20.98 11.87
CA ALA A 277 -12.66 21.62 13.14
C ALA A 277 -11.34 21.10 13.74
N LYS A 278 -10.84 19.94 13.27
CA LYS A 278 -9.54 19.36 13.68
C LYS A 278 -8.33 20.08 13.08
N TYR A 279 -8.48 20.78 11.94
CA TYR A 279 -7.38 21.46 11.25
C TYR A 279 -7.41 22.99 11.45
N LYS A 280 -7.88 23.47 12.61
CA LYS A 280 -7.79 24.90 12.94
C LYS A 280 -6.33 25.36 12.92
N SER A 281 -6.07 26.36 12.08
CA SER A 281 -4.93 27.28 11.88
C SER A 281 -3.79 27.35 12.92
N GLY A 282 -3.22 26.21 13.32
CA GLY A 282 -2.10 26.13 14.26
C GLY A 282 -0.77 25.63 13.69
N VAL A 283 -0.77 24.96 12.53
CA VAL A 283 0.41 24.17 12.09
C VAL A 283 1.22 24.81 10.95
N CYS A 284 0.67 25.77 10.20
CA CYS A 284 1.40 26.43 9.11
C CYS A 284 1.51 27.93 9.34
N LYS A 285 2.37 28.34 10.28
CA LYS A 285 3.00 29.67 10.19
C LYS A 285 4.16 29.57 9.21
N PHE A 286 3.91 29.89 7.95
CA PHE A 286 4.99 30.28 7.04
C PHE A 286 5.46 31.67 7.47
N HIS A 287 6.57 31.73 8.19
CA HIS A 287 7.40 32.92 8.29
C HIS A 287 8.53 32.83 7.25
#